data_AF-A0A842VIJ4-F1
#
_entry.id   AF-A0A842VIJ4-F1
#
_cell.length_a   1.000
_cell.length_b   1.000
_cell.length_c   1.000
_cell.angle_alpha   90.00
_cell.angle_beta   90.00
_cell.angle_gamma   90.00
#
_symmetry.space_group_name_H-M   'P 1'
#
loop_
_entity.id
_entity.type
_entity.pdbx_description
1 polymer ?
#
loop_
_entity_poly.entity_id
_entity_poly.type
_entity_poly.pdbx_seq_one_letter_code
_entity_poly.pdbx_strand_id
1 'polypeptide(L)'
;MTITTISIKEDTKRELKRLKQHYKLKSMDELLKKLIVEAKKRFIDDFSKDFRQRLEEKGLTLGDIIKSGLEIRKEILKERGLM
;
A
#
# COMPACT_ATOMS: atom_id res chain seq x y z
N MET A 1 26.29 1.56 -4.15
CA MET A 1 25.40 2.34 -3.26
C MET A 1 24.95 3.57 -4.01
N THR A 2 23.65 3.80 -4.12
CA THR A 2 23.11 4.99 -4.79
C THR A 2 22.89 6.08 -3.75
N ILE A 3 23.57 7.21 -3.89
CA ILE A 3 23.41 8.35 -2.98
C ILE A 3 22.43 9.33 -3.65
N THR A 4 21.36 9.66 -2.96
CA THR A 4 20.36 10.63 -3.42
C THR A 4 20.33 11.80 -2.45
N THR A 5 20.54 13.02 -2.97
CA THR A 5 20.44 14.25 -2.18
C THR A 5 19.07 14.86 -2.42
N ILE A 6 18.38 15.23 -1.33
CA ILE A 6 17.08 15.90 -1.37
C ILE A 6 17.17 17.23 -0.63
N SER A 7 16.56 18.26 -1.18
CA SER A 7 16.38 19.53 -0.49
C SER A 7 15.07 19.52 0.27
N ILE A 8 15.12 19.88 1.55
CA ILE A 8 13.94 19.95 2.43
C ILE A 8 13.98 21.24 3.24
N LYS A 9 12.80 21.73 3.64
CA LYS A 9 12.68 22.87 4.54
C LYS A 9 13.30 22.54 5.90
N GLU A 10 13.83 23.55 6.60
CA GLU A 10 14.49 23.34 7.89
C GLU A 10 13.50 22.81 8.96
N ASP A 11 12.23 23.22 8.91
CA ASP A 11 11.22 22.70 9.83
C ASP A 11 10.96 21.20 9.61
N THR A 12 10.80 20.77 8.36
CA THR A 12 10.67 19.35 8.01
C THR A 12 11.87 18.55 8.48
N LYS A 13 13.08 19.09 8.35
CA LYS A 13 14.31 18.46 8.85
C LYS A 13 14.31 18.31 10.37
N ARG A 14 13.80 19.30 11.11
CA ARG A 14 13.66 19.22 12.59
C ARG A 14 12.67 18.13 12.99
N GLU A 15 11.54 18.04 12.30
CA GLU A 15 10.53 17.00 12.54
C GLU A 15 11.09 15.61 12.25
N LEU A 16 11.78 15.42 11.12
CA LEU A 16 12.41 14.14 10.78
C LEU A 16 13.45 13.72 11.83
N LYS A 17 14.23 14.65 12.38
CA LYS A 17 15.15 14.35 13.49
C LYS A 17 14.42 13.88 14.75
N ARG A 18 13.31 14.54 15.12
CA ARG A 18 12.46 14.14 16.26
C ARG A 18 11.86 12.76 16.05
N LEU A 19 11.34 12.49 14.85
CA LEU A 19 10.79 11.17 14.50
C LEU A 19 11.87 10.09 14.55
N LYS A 20 13.09 10.37 14.07
CA LYS A 20 14.21 9.43 14.19
C LYS A 20 14.50 9.03 15.64
N GLN A 21 14.50 10.02 16.55
CA GLN A 21 14.70 9.79 17.98
C GLN A 21 13.54 9.02 18.60
N HIS A 22 12.30 9.39 18.27
CA HIS A 22 11.09 8.72 18.76
C HIS A 22 11.08 7.22 18.40
N TYR A 23 11.40 6.89 17.15
CA TYR A 23 11.50 5.50 16.68
C TYR A 23 12.84 4.82 17.01
N LYS A 24 13.76 5.51 17.72
CA LYS A 24 15.09 5.00 18.10
C LYS A 24 15.89 4.43 16.93
N LEU A 25 15.81 5.09 15.76
CA LEU A 25 16.46 4.63 14.53
C LEU A 25 17.89 5.16 14.41
N LYS A 26 18.78 4.37 13.81
CA LYS A 26 20.21 4.68 13.73
C LYS A 26 20.46 5.76 12.69
N SER A 27 19.80 5.67 11.54
CA SER A 27 20.03 6.57 10.40
C SER A 27 18.73 7.23 9.89
N MET A 28 18.91 8.29 9.10
CA MET A 28 17.77 8.92 8.41
C MET A 28 17.22 8.00 7.30
N ASP A 29 18.08 7.19 6.67
CA ASP A 29 17.68 6.21 5.66
C ASP A 29 16.71 5.15 6.24
N GLU A 30 16.98 4.65 7.45
CA GLU A 30 16.08 3.74 8.16
C GLU A 30 14.72 4.39 8.45
N LEU A 31 14.72 5.66 8.85
CA LEU A 31 13.48 6.41 9.06
C LEU A 31 12.69 6.54 7.76
N LEU A 32 13.33 6.97 6.68
CA LEU A 32 12.68 7.14 5.38
C LEU A 32 12.09 5.82 4.87
N LYS A 33 12.84 4.71 4.97
CA LYS A 33 12.32 3.37 4.64
C LYS A 33 11.09 3.01 5.45
N LYS A 34 11.10 3.27 6.76
CA LYS A 34 9.94 3.03 7.63
C LYS A 34 8.75 3.88 7.20
N LEU A 35 8.94 5.18 6.98
CA LEU A 35 7.88 6.10 6.56
C LEU A 35 7.29 5.72 5.19
N ILE A 36 8.10 5.27 4.23
CA ILE A 36 7.63 4.79 2.93
C ILE A 36 6.72 3.56 3.10
N VAL A 37 7.11 2.62 3.96
CA VAL A 37 6.28 1.43 4.24
C VAL A 37 4.95 1.83 4.87
N GLU A 38 4.96 2.72 5.86
CA GLU A 38 3.74 3.20 6.52
C GLU A 38 2.83 3.97 5.55
N ALA A 39 3.40 4.81 4.68
CA ALA A 39 2.63 5.51 3.64
C ALA A 39 1.97 4.53 2.66
N LYS A 40 2.68 3.46 2.25
CA LYS A 40 2.11 2.41 1.41
C LYS A 40 0.99 1.64 2.10
N LYS A 41 1.16 1.30 3.38
CA LYS A 41 0.11 0.65 4.17
C LYS A 41 -1.14 1.52 4.24
N ARG A 42 -0.98 2.80 4.58
CA ARG A 42 -2.09 3.76 4.63
C ARG A 42 -2.85 3.84 3.30
N PHE A 43 -2.12 3.89 2.18
CA PHE A 43 -2.76 3.85 0.86
C PHE A 43 -3.58 2.56 0.63
N ILE A 44 -3.06 1.40 1.03
CA ILE A 44 -3.78 0.12 0.94
C ILE A 44 -5.01 0.11 1.86
N ASP A 45 -4.89 0.64 3.07
CA ASP A 45 -5.99 0.70 4.04
C ASP A 45 -7.11 1.62 3.53
N ASP A 46 -6.75 2.78 3.00
CA ASP A 46 -7.70 3.73 2.41
C ASP A 46 -8.37 3.11 1.16
N PHE A 47 -7.59 2.47 0.28
CA PHE A 47 -8.15 1.70 -0.83
C PHE A 47 -9.08 0.58 -0.37
N SER A 48 -8.72 -0.15 0.69
CA SER A 48 -9.53 -1.25 1.22
C SER A 48 -10.87 -0.75 1.75
N LYS A 49 -10.88 0.42 2.42
CA LYS A 49 -12.10 1.08 2.89
C LYS A 49 -12.98 1.50 1.72
N ASP A 50 -12.44 2.23 0.76
CA ASP A 50 -13.15 2.67 -0.45
C ASP A 50 -13.73 1.48 -1.22
N PHE A 51 -12.94 0.41 -1.35
CA PHE A 51 -13.36 -0.80 -2.05
C PHE A 51 -14.53 -1.48 -1.35
N ARG A 52 -14.46 -1.65 -0.02
CA ARG A 52 -15.57 -2.24 0.75
C ARG A 52 -16.82 -1.39 0.67
N GLN A 53 -16.70 -0.06 0.80
CA GLN A 53 -17.84 0.85 0.67
C GLN A 53 -18.51 0.70 -0.71
N ARG A 54 -17.74 0.67 -1.79
CA ARG A 54 -18.28 0.47 -3.16
C ARG A 54 -18.92 -0.90 -3.36
N LEU A 55 -18.48 -1.93 -2.64
CA LEU A 55 -19.12 -3.25 -2.67
C LEU A 55 -20.48 -3.19 -1.96
N GLU A 56 -20.53 -2.59 -0.77
CA GLU A 56 -21.77 -2.39 -0.01
C GLU A 56 -22.80 -1.57 -0.80
N GLU A 57 -22.39 -0.48 -1.45
CA GLU A 57 -23.25 0.35 -2.33
C GLU A 57 -23.85 -0.45 -3.49
N LYS A 58 -23.17 -1.51 -3.93
CA LYS A 58 -23.62 -2.40 -5.00
C LYS A 58 -24.35 -3.64 -4.49
N GLY A 59 -24.53 -3.77 -3.17
CA GLY A 59 -25.10 -4.96 -2.53
C GLY A 59 -24.25 -6.23 -2.72
N LEU A 60 -22.95 -6.06 -2.97
CA LEU A 60 -22.01 -7.16 -3.22
C LEU A 60 -21.16 -7.43 -1.99
N THR A 61 -20.79 -8.69 -1.81
CA THR A 61 -19.81 -9.10 -0.80
C THR A 61 -18.45 -9.39 -1.44
N LEU A 62 -17.40 -9.42 -0.62
CA LEU A 62 -16.09 -9.91 -1.06
C LEU A 62 -16.16 -11.35 -1.60
N GLY A 63 -17.04 -12.18 -1.04
CA GLY A 63 -17.27 -13.55 -1.50
C GLY A 63 -17.79 -13.61 -2.93
N ASP A 64 -18.70 -12.69 -3.31
CA ASP A 64 -19.25 -12.61 -4.66
C ASP A 64 -18.18 -12.23 -5.68
N ILE A 65 -17.29 -11.30 -5.32
CA ILE A 65 -16.15 -10.89 -6.15
C ILE A 65 -15.18 -12.06 -6.34
N ILE A 66 -14.82 -12.76 -5.26
CA ILE A 66 -13.88 -13.90 -5.32
C ILE A 66 -14.45 -15.02 -6.18
N LYS A 67 -15.73 -15.33 -6.02
CA LYS A 67 -16.44 -16.36 -6.81
C LYS A 67 -16.46 -15.99 -8.29
N SER A 68 -16.82 -14.74 -8.62
CA SER A 68 -16.80 -14.24 -10.00
C SER A 68 -15.38 -14.31 -10.60
N GLY A 69 -14.36 -13.91 -9.87
CA GLY A 69 -12.97 -13.95 -10.34
C GLY A 69 -12.46 -15.38 -10.61
N LEU A 70 -12.88 -16.36 -9.80
CA LEU A 70 -12.54 -17.77 -10.04
C LEU A 70 -13.20 -18.31 -11.31
N GLU A 71 -14.46 -17.97 -11.55
CA GLU A 71 -15.18 -18.38 -12.77
C GLU A 71 -14.55 -17.74 -14.02
N ILE A 72 -14.25 -16.44 -13.99
CA ILE A 72 -13.54 -15.74 -15.08
C ILE A 72 -12.17 -16.40 -15.34
N ARG A 73 -11.42 -16.73 -14.28
CA ARG A 73 -10.13 -17.41 -14.42
C ARG A 73 -10.28 -18.79 -15.06
N LYS A 74 -11.30 -19.57 -14.67
CA LYS A 74 -11.58 -20.88 -15.29
C LYS A 74 -11.90 -20.74 -16.77
N GLU A 75 -12.73 -19.77 -17.15
CA GLU A 75 -13.05 -19.51 -18.56
C GLU A 75 -11.79 -19.16 -19.37
N ILE A 76 -10.95 -18.25 -18.87
CA ILE A 76 -9.69 -17.88 -19.55
C ILE A 76 -8.75 -19.08 -19.72
N LEU A 77 -8.64 -19.96 -18.71
CA LEU A 77 -7.79 -21.14 -18.79
C LEU A 77 -8.33 -22.16 -19.81
N LYS A 78 -9.65 -22.32 -19.89
CA LYS A 78 -10.34 -23.15 -20.87
C LYS A 78 -10.15 -22.62 -22.29
N GLU A 79 -10.29 -21.31 -22.49
CA GLU A 79 -10.05 -20.65 -23.79
C GLU A 79 -8.61 -20.80 -24.27
N ARG A 80 -7.65 -20.83 -23.34
CA ARG A 80 -6.22 -20.99 -23.64
C ARG A 80 -5.77 -22.45 -23.76
N GLY A 81 -6.67 -23.42 -23.59
CA GLY A 81 -6.35 -24.86 -23.66
C GLY A 81 -5.38 -25.32 -22.57
N LEU A 82 -5.33 -24.60 -21.45
CA LEU A 82 -4.48 -24.92 -20.29
C LEU A 82 -5.22 -25.74 -19.23
N MET A 83 -6.49 -26.08 -19.49
CA MET A 83 -7.37 -26.95 -18.71
C MET A 83 -8.25 -27.78 -19.65
#